data_AF-A0A0F8WZI2-F1
#
_entry.id   AF-A0A0F8WZI2-F1
#
_cell.length_a   1.000
_cell.length_b   1.000
_cell.length_c   1.000
_cell.angle_alpha   90.00
_cell.angle_beta   90.00
_cell.angle_gamma   90.00
#
_symmetry.space_group_name_H-M   'P 1'
#
loop_
_entity.id
_entity.type
_entity.pdbx_description
1 polymer ?
#
loop_
_entity_poly.entity_id
_entity_poly.type
_entity_poly.pdbx_seq_one_letter_code
_entity_poly.pdbx_strand_id
1 'polypeptide(L)'
;MVKSAADRDRVIAILKERKPPYLVSIKNGKHRSIEQNKLQRLWINEAAEQLGEYTPEEYRAYCKLHYGVPILRNEDDDFREAYDKHIRPHSYEDKLAMMA
;
A
#
# COMPACT_ATOMS: atom_id res chain seq x y z
N MET A 1 13.36 4.52 -2.94
CA MET A 1 12.96 5.93 -3.15
C MET A 1 14.21 6.71 -3.49
N VAL A 2 14.25 7.34 -4.66
CA VAL A 2 15.39 8.18 -5.05
C VAL A 2 15.23 9.52 -4.33
N LYS A 3 16.03 9.76 -3.29
CA LYS A 3 15.97 10.99 -2.48
C LYS A 3 17.16 11.92 -2.72
N SER A 4 18.24 11.38 -3.27
CA SER A 4 19.51 12.07 -3.51
C SER A 4 20.10 11.71 -4.87
N ALA A 5 21.07 12.51 -5.34
CA ALA A 5 21.82 12.21 -6.55
C ALA A 5 22.51 10.83 -6.48
N ALA A 6 23.03 10.46 -5.30
CA ALA A 6 23.66 9.15 -5.08
C ALA A 6 22.66 7.97 -5.22
N ASP A 7 21.39 8.16 -4.86
CA ASP A 7 20.37 7.13 -5.06
C ASP A 7 20.01 6.98 -6.54
N ARG A 8 19.96 8.10 -7.28
CA ARG A 8 19.72 8.10 -8.72
C ARG A 8 20.84 7.37 -9.45
N ASP A 9 22.09 7.65 -9.10
CA ASP A 9 23.25 7.07 -9.78
C ASP A 9 23.33 5.55 -9.54
N ARG A 10 22.90 5.07 -8.36
CA ARG A 10 22.72 3.63 -8.08
C ARG A 10 21.66 2.98 -8.97
N VAL A 11 20.52 3.63 -9.18
CA VAL A 11 19.48 3.12 -10.10
C VAL A 11 20.01 3.05 -11.54
N ILE A 12 20.75 4.07 -11.99
CA ILE A 12 21.35 4.09 -13.33
C ILE A 12 22.34 2.94 -13.52
N ALA A 13 23.16 2.62 -12.51
CA ALA A 13 24.08 1.49 -12.57
C ALA A 13 23.34 0.16 -12.82
N ILE A 14 22.25 -0.08 -12.09
CA ILE A 14 21.42 -1.29 -12.24
C ILE A 14 20.81 -1.38 -13.64
N LEU A 15 20.35 -0.25 -14.19
CA LEU A 15 19.77 -0.21 -15.54
C LEU A 15 20.80 -0.53 -16.64
N LYS A 16 22.06 -0.11 -16.46
CA LYS A 16 23.16 -0.39 -17.41
C LYS A 16 23.54 -1.87 -17.46
N GLU A 17 23.39 -2.60 -16.35
CA GLU A 17 23.73 -4.03 -16.28
C GLU A 17 22.65 -4.93 -16.89
N ARG A 18 21.41 -4.44 -17.03
CA ARG A 18 20.32 -5.22 -17.63
C ARG A 18 20.42 -5.28 -19.15
N LYS A 19 20.27 -6.48 -19.71
CA LYS A 19 20.20 -6.70 -21.16
C LYS A 19 18.78 -6.41 -21.68
N PRO A 20 18.62 -5.62 -22.76
CA PRO A 20 17.32 -5.34 -23.38
C PRO A 20 16.65 -6.58 -24.01
N PRO A 21 15.30 -6.58 -24.20
CA PRO A 21 14.35 -5.55 -23.78
C PRO A 21 13.87 -5.76 -22.33
N TYR A 22 13.62 -4.65 -21.62
CA TYR A 22 13.03 -4.69 -20.28
C TYR A 22 12.09 -3.51 -20.07
N LEU A 23 11.13 -3.67 -19.15
CA LEU A 23 10.14 -2.67 -18.79
C LEU A 23 10.57 -1.97 -17.49
N VAL A 24 10.45 -0.64 -17.46
CA VAL A 24 10.73 0.19 -16.28
C VAL A 24 9.48 1.01 -15.96
N SER A 25 9.04 0.99 -14.70
CA SER A 25 7.97 1.86 -14.19
C SER A 25 8.56 2.81 -13.17
N ILE A 26 8.34 4.12 -13.37
CA ILE A 26 8.77 5.18 -12.45
C ILE A 26 7.51 5.93 -12.04
N LYS A 27 7.16 5.85 -10.75
CA LYS A 27 6.03 6.58 -10.17
C LYS A 27 6.55 7.78 -9.38
N ASN A 28 5.91 8.94 -9.57
CA ASN A 28 6.16 10.13 -8.76
C ASN A 28 5.47 9.99 -7.41
N GLY A 29 6.21 10.18 -6.32
CA GLY A 29 5.63 10.16 -4.98
C GLY A 29 6.61 9.75 -3.89
N LYS A 30 6.21 10.00 -2.65
CA LYS A 30 6.87 9.43 -1.46
C LYS A 30 6.04 8.24 -0.99
N HIS A 31 6.69 7.11 -0.73
CA HIS A 31 6.12 6.15 0.22
C HIS A 31 5.86 6.86 1.55
N ARG A 32 4.85 6.41 2.29
CA ARG A 32 4.58 6.89 3.66
C ARG A 32 5.89 6.91 4.44
N SER A 33 6.17 8.03 5.10
CA SER A 33 7.34 8.13 5.96
C SER A 33 7.23 7.13 7.12
N ILE A 34 8.37 6.80 7.73
CA ILE A 34 8.41 5.95 8.92
C ILE A 34 7.51 6.54 10.02
N GLU A 35 7.52 7.87 10.17
CA GLU A 35 6.68 8.59 11.15
C GLU A 35 5.19 8.48 10.83
N GLN A 36 4.80 8.62 9.56
CA GLN A 36 3.41 8.44 9.13
C GLN A 36 2.92 7.01 9.44
N ASN A 37 3.76 6.00 9.19
CA ASN A 37 3.41 4.62 9.53
C ASN A 37 3.33 4.40 11.05
N LYS A 38 4.25 4.99 11.82
CA LYS A 38 4.24 4.91 13.29
C LYS A 38 2.97 5.54 13.87
N LEU A 39 2.59 6.73 13.40
CA LEU A 39 1.37 7.41 13.84
C LEU A 39 0.12 6.62 13.47
N GLN A 40 0.04 6.11 12.25
CA GLN A 40 -1.10 5.28 11.82
C GLN A 40 -1.23 4.01 12.68
N ARG A 41 -0.11 3.38 13.06
CA ARG A 41 -0.11 2.21 13.93
C ARG A 41 -0.58 2.55 15.35
N LEU A 42 -0.16 3.70 15.88
CA LEU A 42 -0.60 4.20 17.18
C LEU A 42 -2.13 4.34 17.23
N TRP A 43 -2.72 5.06 16.27
CA TRP A 43 -4.17 5.29 16.25
C TRP A 43 -4.99 4.01 16.08
N ILE A 44 -4.50 3.06 15.28
CA ILE A 44 -5.16 1.77 15.12
C ILE A 44 -5.17 0.99 16.44
N ASN A 45 -4.06 1.01 17.18
CA ASN A 45 -3.98 0.34 18.48
C ASN A 45 -4.93 0.99 19.49
N GLU A 46 -4.90 2.32 19.61
CA GLU A 46 -5.77 3.06 20.53
C GLU A 46 -7.26 2.88 20.19
N ALA A 47 -7.62 2.91 18.91
CA ALA A 47 -9.01 2.71 18.48
C ALA A 47 -9.48 1.28 18.74
N ALA A 48 -8.65 0.27 18.47
CA ALA A 48 -8.97 -1.12 18.77
C ALA A 48 -9.17 -1.34 20.28
N GLU A 49 -8.31 -0.76 21.12
CA GLU A 49 -8.43 -0.80 22.58
C GLU A 49 -9.73 -0.13 23.07
N GLN A 50 -10.04 1.06 22.54
CA GLN A 50 -11.24 1.81 22.96
C GLN A 50 -12.56 1.17 22.49
N LEU A 51 -12.57 0.57 21.29
CA LEU A 51 -13.75 -0.11 20.76
C LEU A 51 -13.96 -1.46 21.45
N GLY A 52 -12.89 -2.18 21.81
CA GLY A 52 -12.95 -3.47 22.51
C GLY A 52 -13.47 -4.65 21.67
N GLU A 53 -13.95 -4.40 20.45
CA GLU A 53 -14.55 -5.39 19.55
C GLU A 53 -13.56 -6.01 18.55
N TYR A 54 -12.40 -5.35 18.34
CA TYR A 54 -11.44 -5.71 17.31
C TYR A 54 -10.03 -5.81 17.90
N THR A 55 -9.24 -6.75 17.38
CA THR A 55 -7.78 -6.65 17.50
C THR A 55 -7.25 -5.50 16.63
N PRO A 56 -6.04 -4.95 16.92
CA PRO A 56 -5.44 -3.92 16.08
C PRO A 56 -5.29 -4.31 14.60
N GLU A 57 -5.02 -5.58 14.30
CA GLU A 57 -4.92 -6.03 12.90
C GLU A 57 -6.28 -6.14 12.22
N GLU A 58 -7.32 -6.60 12.91
CA GLU A 58 -8.69 -6.62 12.37
C GLU A 58 -9.18 -5.20 12.09
N TYR A 59 -8.96 -4.27 13.02
CA TYR A 59 -9.35 -2.88 12.82
C TYR A 59 -8.54 -2.22 11.70
N ARG A 60 -7.27 -2.59 11.53
CA ARG A 60 -6.45 -2.18 10.38
C ARG A 60 -6.98 -2.73 9.07
N ALA A 61 -7.33 -4.01 9.02
CA ALA A 61 -7.87 -4.67 7.83
C ALA A 61 -9.18 -4.00 7.41
N TYR A 62 -10.06 -3.73 8.38
CA TYR A 62 -11.28 -2.95 8.21
C TYR A 62 -10.97 -1.56 7.61
N CYS A 63 -10.06 -0.80 8.22
CA CYS A 63 -9.69 0.52 7.74
C CYS A 63 -9.10 0.50 6.31
N LYS A 64 -8.29 -0.50 5.98
CA LYS A 64 -7.76 -0.70 4.63
C LYS A 64 -8.90 -0.94 3.64
N LEU A 65 -9.83 -1.84 3.95
CA LEU A 65 -10.92 -2.21 3.05
C LEU A 65 -11.89 -1.05 2.80
N HIS A 66 -12.27 -0.33 3.85
CA HIS A 66 -13.33 0.69 3.79
C HIS A 66 -12.84 2.08 3.43
N TYR A 67 -11.58 2.42 3.71
CA TYR A 67 -11.04 3.76 3.44
C TYR A 67 -9.86 3.73 2.47
N GLY A 68 -8.86 2.89 2.76
CA GLY A 68 -7.64 2.84 1.94
C GLY A 68 -7.89 2.38 0.50
N VAL A 69 -8.67 1.32 0.33
CA VAL A 69 -8.99 0.74 -0.97
C VAL A 69 -9.82 1.72 -1.83
N PRO A 70 -10.91 2.35 -1.35
CA PRO A 70 -11.63 3.34 -2.15
C PRO A 70 -10.77 4.53 -2.59
N ILE A 71 -9.92 5.06 -1.71
CA ILE A 71 -8.99 6.15 -2.06
C ILE A 71 -8.05 5.68 -3.18
N LEU A 72 -7.40 4.52 -3.00
CA LEU A 72 -6.43 4.03 -3.98
C LEU A 72 -7.08 3.62 -5.31
N ARG A 73 -8.29 3.05 -5.29
CA ARG A 73 -9.07 2.75 -6.51
C ARG A 73 -9.48 4.02 -7.27
N ASN A 74 -9.55 5.17 -6.61
CA ASN A 74 -9.86 6.46 -7.24
C ASN A 74 -8.60 7.15 -7.79
N GLU A 75 -7.43 6.90 -7.20
CA GLU A 75 -6.17 7.57 -7.56
C GLU A 75 -5.27 6.77 -8.51
N ASP A 76 -5.41 5.44 -8.58
CA ASP A 76 -4.55 4.55 -9.38
C ASP A 76 -5.42 3.59 -10.20
N ASP A 77 -5.51 3.86 -11.52
CA ASP A 77 -6.31 3.07 -12.46
C ASP A 77 -5.81 1.61 -12.58
N ASP A 78 -4.49 1.38 -12.57
CA ASP A 78 -3.91 0.03 -12.61
C ASP A 78 -4.32 -0.76 -11.35
N PHE A 79 -4.26 -0.10 -10.18
CA PHE A 79 -4.72 -0.71 -8.94
C PHE A 79 -6.21 -1.01 -8.98
N ARG A 80 -7.03 -0.08 -9.50
CA ARG A 80 -8.47 -0.28 -9.64
C ARG A 80 -8.78 -1.52 -10.47
N GLU A 81 -8.15 -1.66 -11.63
CA GLU A 81 -8.36 -2.81 -12.51
C GLU A 81 -7.95 -4.12 -11.85
N ALA A 82 -6.78 -4.15 -11.21
CA ALA A 82 -6.31 -5.33 -10.48
C ALA A 82 -7.24 -5.70 -9.32
N TYR A 83 -7.65 -4.73 -8.51
CA TYR A 83 -8.56 -4.94 -7.39
C TYR A 83 -9.92 -5.46 -7.87
N ASP A 84 -10.48 -4.84 -8.91
CA ASP A 84 -11.81 -5.18 -9.43
C ASP A 84 -11.84 -6.59 -10.05
N LYS A 85 -10.73 -7.01 -10.65
CA LYS A 85 -10.58 -8.35 -11.22
C LYS A 85 -10.35 -9.43 -10.16
N HIS A 86 -9.52 -9.14 -9.16
CA HIS A 86 -8.96 -10.18 -8.28
C HIS A 86 -9.51 -10.18 -6.85
N ILE A 87 -9.96 -9.03 -6.32
CA ILE A 87 -10.36 -8.92 -4.90
C ILE A 87 -11.86 -8.64 -4.79
N ARG A 88 -12.40 -7.76 -5.64
CA ARG A 88 -13.82 -7.38 -5.63
C ARG A 88 -14.82 -8.55 -5.69
N PRO A 89 -14.57 -9.66 -6.40
CA PRO A 89 -15.51 -10.78 -6.46
C PRO A 89 -15.64 -11.61 -5.17
N HIS A 90 -14.67 -11.51 -4.25
CA HIS A 90 -14.65 -12.32 -3.03
C HIS A 90 -15.72 -11.90 -2.02
N SER A 91 -15.99 -12.77 -1.03
CA SER A 91 -16.87 -12.45 0.10
C SER A 91 -16.30 -11.30 0.93
N TYR A 92 -17.11 -10.74 1.83
CA TYR A 92 -16.65 -9.64 2.69
C TYR A 92 -15.56 -10.11 3.66
N GLU A 93 -15.73 -11.30 4.20
CA GLU A 93 -14.85 -11.97 5.14
C GLU A 93 -13.50 -12.28 4.48
N ASP A 94 -13.52 -12.82 3.25
CA ASP A 94 -12.31 -13.07 2.47
C ASP A 94 -11.57 -11.77 2.17
N LYS A 95 -12.30 -10.71 1.81
CA LYS A 95 -11.70 -9.39 1.57
C LYS A 95 -11.01 -8.86 2.81
N LEU A 96 -11.64 -8.97 3.99
CA LEU A 96 -11.01 -8.58 5.25
C LEU A 96 -9.76 -9.42 5.55
N ALA A 97 -9.81 -10.74 5.34
CA ALA A 97 -8.65 -11.61 5.51
C ALA A 97 -7.50 -11.25 4.57
N MET A 98 -7.79 -10.88 3.31
CA MET A 98 -6.80 -10.36 2.36
C MET A 98 -6.22 -9.00 2.75
N MET A 99 -6.92 -8.24 3.60
CA MET A 99 -6.45 -6.93 4.08
C MET A 99 -5.61 -7.02 5.35
N ALA A 100 -5.56 -8.14 6.07
CA ALA A 100 -4.76 -8.31 7.28
C ALA A 100 -3.27 -8.03 6.98
#